data_AF-W2JYH3-F1
#
_entry.id   AF-W2JYH3-F1
#
_cell.length_a   1.000
_cell.length_b   1.000
_cell.length_c   1.000
_cell.angle_alpha   90.00
_cell.angle_beta   90.00
_cell.angle_gamma   90.00
#
_symmetry.space_group_name_H-M   'P 1'
#
loop_
_entity.id
_entity.type
_entity.pdbx_description
1 polymer ?
#
loop_
_entity_poly.entity_id
_entity_poly.type
_entity_poly.pdbx_seq_one_letter_code
_entity_poly.pdbx_strand_id
1 'polypeptide(L)'
;MNKNAISKARQVLGQVPVLSPAPGQPKFENTLQTGAFLALYYAAVDAVTEEEFELKRGEMNRLCPFLSSYLDNHWWKYKDRVVRAWTDRYQHFGIRDTSFVEGTHAKCKNIKNKNFHRGFGALRFLLHPRNTCDQ
;
A
#
# COMPACT_ATOMS: atom_id res chain seq x y z
N MET A 1 -2.95 -0.57 -5.55
CA MET A 1 -2.65 0.86 -5.80
C MET A 1 -1.28 1.22 -5.26
N ASN A 2 -0.45 1.94 -6.03
CA ASN A 2 0.94 2.20 -5.67
C ASN A 2 1.14 3.47 -4.83
N LYS A 3 1.32 3.30 -3.52
CA LYS A 3 1.49 4.40 -2.57
C LYS A 3 2.75 5.23 -2.83
N ASN A 4 3.80 4.64 -3.40
CA ASN A 4 5.07 5.32 -3.64
C ASN A 4 4.96 6.33 -4.80
N ALA A 5 4.27 5.96 -5.89
CA ALA A 5 3.99 6.87 -7.00
C ALA A 5 3.17 8.09 -6.55
N ILE A 6 2.13 7.86 -5.74
CA ILE A 6 1.28 8.92 -5.20
C ILE A 6 2.06 9.84 -4.25
N SER A 7 2.87 9.26 -3.37
CA SER A 7 3.72 10.04 -2.46
C SER A 7 4.72 10.90 -3.23
N LYS A 8 5.31 10.37 -4.31
CA LYS A 8 6.26 11.12 -5.14
C LYS A 8 5.56 12.27 -5.88
N ALA A 9 4.35 12.05 -6.39
CA ALA A 9 3.57 13.10 -7.03
C ALA A 9 3.29 14.26 -6.07
N ARG A 10 2.86 13.97 -4.85
CA ARG A 10 2.63 14.97 -3.79
C ARG A 10 3.91 15.70 -3.37
N GLN A 11 5.04 15.01 -3.34
CA GLN A 11 6.34 15.64 -3.05
C GLN A 11 6.73 16.66 -4.13
N VAL A 12 6.50 16.34 -5.40
CA VAL A 12 6.95 17.17 -6.54
C VAL A 12 5.97 18.30 -6.87
N LEU A 13 4.67 18.00 -6.86
CA LEU A 13 3.61 18.92 -7.28
C LEU A 13 2.88 19.59 -6.10
N GLY A 14 3.20 19.17 -4.88
CA GLY A 14 2.78 19.81 -3.64
C GLY A 14 1.39 19.41 -3.15
N GLN A 15 1.11 19.85 -1.92
CA GLN A 15 -0.17 19.76 -1.24
C GLN A 15 -0.47 21.10 -0.54
N VAL A 16 -1.75 21.44 -0.40
CA VAL A 16 -2.21 22.66 0.25
C VAL A 16 -2.79 22.30 1.62
N PRO A 17 -2.46 23.02 2.71
CA PRO A 17 -3.09 22.80 4.00
C PRO A 17 -4.59 23.16 3.94
N VAL A 18 -5.42 22.30 4.53
CA VAL A 18 -6.86 22.57 4.67
C VAL A 18 -7.05 23.53 5.84
N LEU A 19 -7.74 24.65 5.61
CA LEU A 19 -8.09 25.60 6.68
C LEU A 19 -9.21 24.97 7.53
N SER A 20 -8.93 24.76 8.82
CA SER A 20 -9.87 24.21 9.82
C SER A 20 -10.47 22.84 9.45
N PRO A 21 -9.65 21.77 9.37
CA PRO A 21 -10.16 20.43 9.11
C PRO A 21 -11.01 19.96 10.30
N ALA A 22 -12.21 19.45 10.01
CA ALA A 22 -13.05 18.81 11.01
C ALA A 22 -12.33 17.57 11.62
N PRO A 23 -12.65 17.16 12.86
CA PRO A 23 -12.08 15.96 13.45
C PRO A 23 -12.27 14.75 12.53
N GLY A 24 -11.16 14.12 12.11
CA GLY A 24 -11.16 12.97 11.19
C GLY A 24 -10.95 13.32 9.70
N GLN A 25 -10.91 14.60 9.32
CA GLN A 25 -10.59 15.02 7.94
C GLN A 25 -9.07 15.09 7.69
N PRO A 26 -8.62 14.89 6.44
CA PRO A 26 -7.23 15.03 6.08
C PRO A 26 -6.77 16.49 6.24
N LYS A 27 -5.57 16.68 6.80
CA LYS A 27 -4.98 18.01 7.06
C LYS A 27 -4.46 18.72 5.80
N PHE A 28 -4.29 17.96 4.71
CA PHE A 28 -3.71 18.42 3.46
C PHE A 28 -4.52 17.89 2.28
N GLU A 29 -4.83 18.79 1.35
CA GLU A 29 -5.43 18.46 0.06
C GLU A 29 -4.38 18.52 -1.04
N ASN A 30 -4.61 17.78 -2.11
CA ASN A 30 -3.74 17.85 -3.29
C ASN A 30 -3.92 19.22 -3.97
N THR A 31 -2.83 19.82 -4.45
CA THR A 31 -2.93 20.96 -5.38
C THR A 31 -3.71 20.55 -6.63
N LEU A 32 -4.27 21.52 -7.37
CA LEU A 32 -4.94 21.24 -8.65
C LEU A 32 -4.04 20.45 -9.62
N GLN A 33 -2.74 20.76 -9.63
CA GLN A 33 -1.75 20.08 -10.46
C GLN A 33 -1.51 18.63 -10.00
N THR A 34 -1.36 18.39 -8.69
CA THR A 34 -1.27 17.03 -8.14
C THR A 34 -2.54 16.23 -8.42
N GLY A 35 -3.72 16.86 -8.30
CA GLY A 35 -5.01 16.26 -8.62
C GLY A 35 -5.10 15.84 -10.09
N ALA A 36 -4.78 16.74 -11.02
CA ALA A 36 -4.79 16.47 -12.45
C ALA A 36 -3.79 15.36 -12.84
N PHE A 37 -2.58 15.39 -12.27
CA PHE A 37 -1.58 14.35 -12.52
C PHE A 37 -2.03 12.98 -12.00
N LEU A 38 -2.58 12.93 -10.79
CA LEU A 38 -3.08 11.67 -10.22
C LEU A 38 -4.28 11.14 -10.99
N ALA A 39 -5.18 12.01 -11.47
CA ALA A 39 -6.29 11.60 -12.32
C ALA A 39 -5.80 10.93 -13.62
N LEU A 40 -4.80 11.52 -14.28
CA LEU A 40 -4.17 10.90 -15.46
C LEU A 40 -3.45 9.59 -15.11
N TYR A 41 -2.77 9.53 -13.97
CA TYR A 41 -2.14 8.30 -13.50
C TYR A 41 -3.14 7.17 -13.31
N TYR A 42 -4.30 7.44 -12.68
CA TYR A 42 -5.35 6.44 -12.51
C TYR A 42 -5.95 6.04 -13.86
N ALA A 43 -6.23 7.00 -14.74
CA ALA A 43 -6.72 6.73 -16.08
C ALA A 43 -5.72 5.88 -16.91
N ALA A 44 -4.42 6.10 -16.75
CA ALA A 44 -3.39 5.29 -17.40
C ALA A 44 -3.37 3.85 -16.85
N VAL A 45 -3.49 3.67 -15.53
CA VAL A 45 -3.55 2.32 -14.92
C VAL A 45 -4.79 1.55 -15.37
N ASP A 46 -5.93 2.23 -15.49
CA ASP A 46 -7.21 1.63 -15.89
C ASP A 46 -7.42 1.55 -17.41
N ALA A 47 -6.47 2.05 -18.21
CA ALA A 47 -6.54 2.03 -19.68
C ALA A 47 -6.74 0.60 -20.19
N VAL A 48 -7.71 0.42 -21.08
CA VAL A 48 -8.10 -0.91 -21.58
C VAL A 48 -7.27 -1.28 -22.81
N THR A 49 -6.78 -0.29 -23.54
CA THR A 49 -5.92 -0.49 -24.71
C THR A 49 -4.53 0.09 -24.50
N GLU A 50 -3.56 -0.40 -25.28
CA GLU A 50 -2.19 0.10 -25.22
C GLU A 50 -2.12 1.56 -25.73
N GLU A 51 -2.95 1.91 -26.70
CA GLU A 51 -3.04 3.26 -27.27
C GLU A 51 -3.57 4.28 -26.25
N GLU A 52 -4.60 3.92 -25.49
CA GLU A 52 -5.12 4.75 -24.39
C GLU A 52 -4.04 4.99 -23.34
N PHE A 53 -3.29 3.95 -22.98
CA PHE A 53 -2.18 4.07 -22.03
C PHE A 53 -1.10 5.04 -22.54
N GLU A 54 -0.62 4.89 -23.77
CA GLU A 54 0.43 5.76 -24.31
C GLU A 54 -0.06 7.20 -24.50
N LEU A 55 -1.35 7.41 -24.83
CA LEU A 55 -1.95 8.74 -24.87
C LEU A 55 -1.91 9.40 -23.48
N LYS A 56 -2.37 8.69 -22.44
CA LYS A 56 -2.37 9.19 -21.06
C LYS A 56 -0.95 9.43 -20.56
N ARG A 57 0.00 8.54 -20.87
CA ARG A 57 1.42 8.71 -20.57
C ARG A 57 1.98 9.97 -21.24
N GLY A 58 1.61 10.25 -22.50
CA GLY A 58 1.97 11.47 -23.19
C GLY A 58 1.41 12.74 -22.53
N GLU A 59 0.15 12.71 -22.07
CA GLU A 59 -0.45 13.81 -21.30
C GLU A 59 0.27 14.03 -19.96
N MET A 60 0.63 12.96 -19.26
CA MET A 60 1.41 13.04 -18.01
C MET A 60 2.79 13.66 -18.24
N ASN A 61 3.46 13.31 -19.34
CA ASN A 61 4.73 13.91 -19.73
C ASN A 61 4.61 15.41 -20.01
N ARG A 62 3.50 15.86 -20.62
CA ARG A 62 3.23 17.30 -20.82
C ARG A 62 2.98 18.04 -19.50
N LEU A 63 2.31 17.41 -18.54
CA LEU A 63 2.06 18.03 -17.22
C LEU A 63 3.32 18.12 -16.36
N CYS A 64 4.11 17.04 -16.29
CA CYS A 64 5.33 17.00 -15.49
C CYS A 64 6.32 15.97 -16.06
N PRO A 65 7.28 16.39 -16.92
CA PRO A 65 8.25 15.48 -17.53
C PRO A 65 9.10 14.73 -16.50
N PHE A 66 9.48 15.41 -15.42
CA PHE A 66 10.27 14.82 -14.33
C PHE A 66 9.55 13.62 -13.69
N LEU A 67 8.27 13.80 -13.36
CA LEU A 67 7.48 12.76 -12.71
C LEU A 67 7.11 11.63 -13.70
N SER A 68 6.89 11.97 -14.97
CA SER A 68 6.72 10.97 -16.04
C SER A 68 7.97 10.10 -16.19
N SER A 69 9.17 10.69 -16.22
CA SER A 69 10.43 9.93 -16.27
C SER A 69 10.63 9.05 -15.04
N TYR A 70 10.26 9.52 -13.85
CA TYR A 70 10.26 8.68 -12.65
C TYR A 70 9.34 7.47 -12.80
N LEU A 71 8.13 7.66 -13.33
CA LEU A 71 7.20 6.55 -13.55
C LEU A 71 7.72 5.57 -14.62
N ASP A 72 8.31 6.07 -15.70
CA ASP A 72 8.95 5.25 -16.73
C ASP A 72 10.00 4.31 -16.14
N ASN A 73 10.90 4.86 -15.31
CA ASN A 73 12.02 4.13 -14.74
C ASN A 73 11.63 3.14 -13.64
N HIS A 74 10.63 3.48 -12.82
CA HIS A 74 10.31 2.70 -11.62
C HIS A 74 9.04 1.85 -11.73
N TRP A 75 8.07 2.26 -12.54
CA TRP A 75 6.72 1.69 -12.52
C TRP A 75 6.28 1.13 -13.86
N TRP A 76 6.43 1.86 -14.96
CA TRP A 76 6.01 1.41 -16.28
C TRP A 76 6.89 0.32 -16.87
N LYS A 77 8.09 0.13 -16.33
CA LYS A 77 8.87 -1.11 -16.42
C LYS A 77 8.04 -2.38 -16.14
N TYR A 78 7.03 -2.28 -15.28
CA TYR A 78 6.16 -3.38 -14.87
C TYR A 78 4.71 -3.16 -15.33
N LYS A 79 4.51 -2.41 -16.43
CA LYS A 79 3.16 -2.07 -16.93
C LYS A 79 2.30 -3.32 -17.17
N ASP A 80 2.92 -4.42 -17.56
CA ASP A 80 2.33 -5.73 -17.76
C ASP A 80 1.73 -6.39 -16.51
N ARG A 81 2.01 -5.85 -15.32
CA ARG A 81 1.43 -6.30 -14.03
C ARG A 81 0.53 -5.27 -13.36
N VAL A 82 0.49 -4.05 -13.90
CA VAL A 82 -0.12 -2.90 -13.23
C VAL A 82 -1.23 -2.30 -14.08
N VAL A 83 -1.04 -2.24 -15.40
CA VAL A 83 -1.94 -1.59 -16.34
C VAL A 83 -2.93 -2.59 -16.90
N ARG A 84 -4.20 -2.23 -16.87
CA ARG A 84 -5.31 -3.09 -17.25
C ARG A 84 -5.19 -3.65 -18.67
N ALA A 85 -4.77 -2.84 -19.63
CA ALA A 85 -4.53 -3.24 -21.02
C ALA A 85 -3.60 -4.44 -21.17
N TRP A 86 -2.69 -4.66 -20.22
CA TRP A 86 -1.82 -5.84 -20.21
C TRP A 86 -2.25 -6.90 -19.21
N THR A 87 -2.82 -6.54 -18.06
CA THR A 87 -3.23 -7.53 -17.05
C THR A 87 -4.45 -8.33 -17.50
N ASP A 88 -5.43 -7.69 -18.16
CA ASP A 88 -6.67 -8.35 -18.58
C ASP A 88 -6.43 -9.33 -19.75
N ARG A 89 -5.27 -9.27 -20.43
CA ARG A 89 -4.87 -10.25 -21.46
C ARG A 89 -4.54 -11.62 -20.88
N TYR A 90 -4.21 -11.67 -19.59
CA TYR A 90 -4.08 -12.93 -18.88
C TYR A 90 -5.37 -13.15 -18.11
N GLN A 91 -6.15 -14.14 -18.54
CA GLN A 91 -7.31 -14.60 -17.80
C GLN A 91 -6.82 -15.10 -16.44
N HIS A 92 -6.81 -14.22 -15.44
CA HIS A 92 -6.44 -14.56 -14.08
C HIS A 92 -7.51 -15.53 -13.56
N PHE A 93 -7.27 -16.83 -13.71
CA PHE A 93 -8.02 -17.85 -13.01
C PHE A 93 -7.89 -17.56 -11.49
N GLY A 94 -8.95 -16.96 -10.92
CA GLY A 94 -9.18 -16.95 -9.47
C GLY A 94 -8.47 -15.90 -8.60
N ILE A 95 -8.20 -14.68 -9.06
CA ILE A 95 -7.73 -13.59 -8.16
C ILE A 95 -8.51 -12.28 -8.37
N ARG A 96 -9.81 -12.36 -8.64
CA ARG A 96 -10.71 -11.20 -8.51
C ARG A 96 -11.70 -11.33 -7.35
N ASP A 97 -11.79 -12.51 -6.75
CA ASP A 97 -12.41 -12.76 -5.45
C ASP A 97 -11.32 -13.07 -4.41
N THR A 98 -11.23 -12.24 -3.39
CA THR A 98 -10.51 -12.55 -2.16
C THR A 98 -11.24 -13.67 -1.41
N SER A 99 -10.91 -14.94 -1.66
CA SER A 99 -11.55 -16.01 -0.85
C SER A 99 -10.67 -17.18 -0.40
N PHE A 100 -9.33 -17.09 -0.50
CA PHE A 100 -8.48 -18.07 0.19
C PHE A 100 -7.27 -17.50 0.93
N VAL A 101 -6.55 -16.55 0.31
CA VAL A 101 -5.32 -16.01 0.91
C VAL A 101 -5.62 -15.09 2.11
N GLU A 102 -6.70 -14.30 2.06
CA GLU A 102 -7.13 -13.49 3.22
C GLU A 102 -7.66 -14.34 4.38
N GLY A 103 -8.36 -15.45 4.09
CA GLY A 103 -8.81 -16.39 5.11
C GLY A 103 -7.64 -17.05 5.85
N THR A 104 -6.52 -17.30 5.17
CA THR A 104 -5.31 -17.86 5.77
C THR A 104 -4.59 -16.81 6.64
N HIS A 105 -4.53 -15.55 6.22
CA HIS A 105 -3.94 -14.48 7.03
C HIS A 105 -4.78 -14.16 8.29
N ALA A 106 -6.11 -14.23 8.20
CA ALA A 106 -7.01 -14.07 9.34
C ALA A 106 -6.85 -15.20 10.38
N LYS A 107 -6.69 -16.46 9.94
CA LYS A 107 -6.38 -17.59 10.86
C LYS A 107 -5.03 -17.40 11.55
N CYS A 108 -3.98 -16.96 10.83
CA CYS A 108 -2.67 -16.72 11.43
C CYS A 108 -2.65 -15.55 12.42
N LYS A 109 -3.46 -14.51 12.21
CA LYS A 109 -3.63 -13.42 13.21
C LYS A 109 -4.41 -13.88 14.45
N ASN A 110 -5.44 -14.71 14.28
CA ASN A 110 -6.23 -15.22 15.41
C ASN A 110 -5.49 -16.26 16.25
N ILE A 111 -4.52 -17.00 15.69
CA ILE A 111 -3.67 -17.93 16.45
C ILE A 111 -2.64 -17.19 17.31
N LYS A 112 -2.07 -16.07 16.84
CA LYS A 112 -1.13 -15.28 17.64
C LYS A 112 -1.80 -14.52 18.79
N ASN A 113 -3.09 -14.16 18.66
CA ASN A 113 -3.79 -13.37 19.69
C ASN A 113 -4.45 -14.23 20.80
N LYS A 114 -4.63 -15.54 20.59
CA LYS A 114 -5.22 -16.44 21.61
C LYS A 114 -4.22 -17.08 22.56
N ASN A 115 -2.92 -17.07 22.23
CA ASN A 115 -1.88 -17.73 23.05
C ASN A 115 -1.16 -16.81 24.05
N PHE A 116 -1.54 -15.53 24.18
CA PHE A 116 -0.89 -14.60 25.12
C PHE A 116 -1.57 -14.52 26.51
N HIS A 117 -2.71 -15.20 26.72
CA HIS A 117 -3.47 -15.14 27.99
C HIS A 117 -3.71 -16.48 28.70
N ARG A 118 -2.94 -17.53 28.38
CA ARG A 118 -2.90 -18.76 29.18
C ARG A 118 -1.47 -19.19 29.42
N GLY A 119 -0.86 -18.71 30.51
CA GLY A 119 0.44 -19.24 30.93
C GLY A 119 1.34 -18.32 31.77
N PHE A 120 0.79 -17.49 32.67
CA PHE A 120 1.59 -16.92 33.76
C PHE A 120 0.84 -17.13 35.08
N GLY A 121 0.84 -18.39 35.52
CA GLY A 121 0.28 -18.79 36.80
C GLY A 121 0.75 -20.20 37.10
N ALA A 122 1.59 -20.32 38.13
CA ALA A 122 2.08 -21.57 38.73
C ALA A 122 3.11 -22.36 37.91
N LEU A 123 4.40 -22.20 38.24
CA LEU A 123 5.22 -23.26 38.86
C LEU A 123 6.63 -22.70 39.15
N ARG A 124 6.82 -22.15 40.36
CA ARG A 124 8.15 -21.94 40.93
C ARG A 124 8.63 -23.30 41.41
N PHE A 125 9.29 -24.05 40.53
CA PHE A 125 9.82 -25.38 40.82
C PHE A 125 10.99 -25.27 41.78
N LEU A 126 10.90 -26.09 42.83
CA LEU A 126 11.94 -26.43 43.80
C LEU A 126 13.16 -27.05 43.11
N LEU A 127 14.36 -26.76 43.65
CA LEU A 127 15.36 -27.71 44.19
C LEU A 127 16.73 -26.98 44.36
N HIS A 128 17.04 -26.43 45.56
CA HIS A 128 18.01 -26.90 46.59
C HIS A 128 19.50 -26.52 46.32
N PRO A 129 20.42 -26.37 47.32
CA PRO A 129 20.38 -26.86 48.70
C PRO A 129 20.80 -25.85 49.82
N ARG A 130 20.74 -26.36 51.05
CA ARG A 130 21.08 -25.82 52.37
C ARG A 130 22.38 -25.01 52.44
N ASN A 131 22.39 -23.95 53.25
CA ASN A 131 23.41 -23.76 54.29
C ASN A 131 22.82 -22.97 55.48
N THR A 132 23.27 -23.41 56.64
CA THR A 132 22.87 -23.17 58.02
C THR A 132 23.30 -21.81 58.57
N CYS A 133 22.53 -21.23 59.49
CA CYS A 133 22.89 -21.08 60.91
C CYS A 133 21.90 -20.14 61.63
N ASP A 134 21.21 -20.71 62.63
CA ASP A 134 20.66 -20.03 63.80
C ASP A 134 21.79 -19.33 64.58
N GLN A 135 21.61 -18.05 64.92
CA GLN A 135 21.41 -17.52 66.29
C GLN A 135 21.44 -15.99 66.30
#